data_AF-A0A4V4HAH9-F1
#
_entry.id   AF-A0A4V4HAH9-F1
#
_cell.length_a   1.000
_cell.length_b   1.000
_cell.length_c   1.000
_cell.angle_alpha   90.00
_cell.angle_beta   90.00
_cell.angle_gamma   90.00
#
_symmetry.space_group_name_H-M   'P 1'
#
loop_
_entity.id
_entity.type
_entity.pdbx_description
1 polymer ?
#
loop_
_entity_poly.entity_id
_entity_poly.type
_entity_poly.pdbx_seq_one_letter_code
_entity_poly.pdbx_strand_id
1 'polypeptide(L)'
;LPYGIQTVVAWIIFGAGNFLVFTSFIALGFYGTYLGDHFGILKEQRVTQFPFNVLDDPMYVGSTLCFVGAALWYERPVGLLVSLYVAFAYYVALKFEKPFTNMVYENRNRSAKSKRW
;
A
#
# COMPACT_ATOMS: atom_id res chain seq x y z
N LEU A 1 21.96 12.26 16.22
CA LEU A 1 22.21 10.87 16.65
C LEU A 1 23.70 10.57 16.56
N PRO A 2 24.24 9.59 17.30
CA PRO A 2 25.61 9.12 17.11
C PRO A 2 25.86 8.76 15.64
N TYR A 3 27.05 9.07 15.15
CA TYR A 3 27.48 8.82 13.77
C TYR A 3 27.29 7.33 13.44
N GLY A 4 26.45 7.01 12.44
CA GLY A 4 26.17 5.64 11.97
C GLY A 4 24.83 5.02 12.41
N ILE A 5 24.24 5.39 13.55
CA ILE A 5 22.92 4.83 13.96
C ILE A 5 21.81 5.26 13.00
N GLN A 6 21.90 6.50 12.49
CA GLN A 6 20.95 7.06 11.53
C GLN A 6 20.89 6.22 10.24
N THR A 7 22.07 5.83 9.75
CA THR A 7 22.25 5.01 8.56
C THR A 7 21.66 3.61 8.73
N VAL A 8 21.88 2.99 9.90
CA VAL A 8 21.28 1.68 10.22
C VAL A 8 19.76 1.78 10.29
N VAL A 9 19.23 2.79 10.98
CA VAL A 9 17.78 3.03 11.08
C VAL A 9 17.17 3.29 9.71
N ALA A 10 17.83 4.11 8.87
CA ALA A 10 17.40 4.40 7.51
C ALA A 10 17.28 3.11 6.67
N TRP A 11 18.30 2.25 6.70
CA TRP A 11 18.27 0.98 5.97
C TRP A 11 17.20 0.01 6.49
N ILE A 12 17.01 -0.08 7.81
CA ILE A 12 15.97 -0.95 8.38
C ILE A 12 14.58 -0.48 7.92
N ILE A 13 14.32 0.83 8.01
CA ILE A 13 13.05 1.41 7.59
C ILE A 13 12.84 1.22 6.08
N PHE A 14 13.87 1.50 5.27
CA PHE A 14 13.82 1.35 3.82
C PHE A 14 13.61 -0.11 3.40
N GLY A 15 14.32 -1.04 4.06
CA GLY A 15 14.19 -2.48 3.83
C GLY A 15 12.81 -3.01 4.20
N ALA A 16 12.26 -2.59 5.35
CA ALA A 16 10.90 -2.95 5.76
C ALA A 16 9.85 -2.40 4.78
N GLY A 17 10.02 -1.16 4.32
CA GLY A 17 9.16 -0.55 3.31
C GLY A 17 9.13 -1.36 2.00
N ASN A 18 10.31 -1.68 1.47
CA ASN A 18 10.43 -2.51 0.26
C ASN A 18 9.83 -3.90 0.48
N PHE A 19 10.09 -4.54 1.63
CA PHE A 19 9.54 -5.85 1.93
C PHE A 19 8.00 -5.84 1.90
N LEU A 20 7.35 -4.84 2.47
CA LEU A 20 5.90 -4.68 2.41
C LEU A 20 5.40 -4.43 0.98
N VAL A 21 6.08 -3.60 0.19
CA VAL A 21 5.71 -3.34 -1.22
C VAL A 21 5.87 -4.59 -2.08
N PHE A 22 6.98 -5.33 -1.95
CA PHE A 22 7.20 -6.54 -2.73
C PHE A 22 6.24 -7.66 -2.35
N THR A 23 6.04 -7.89 -1.05
CA THR A 23 5.12 -8.95 -0.60
C THR A 23 3.68 -8.64 -0.97
N SER A 24 3.25 -7.37 -0.89
CA SER A 24 1.93 -6.97 -1.37
C SER A 24 1.78 -7.10 -2.89
N PHE A 25 2.82 -6.74 -3.66
CA PHE A 25 2.83 -6.94 -5.11
C PHE A 25 2.75 -8.41 -5.50
N ILE A 26 3.48 -9.30 -4.81
CA ILE A 26 3.39 -10.75 -5.05
C ILE A 26 1.98 -11.26 -4.75
N ALA A 27 1.38 -10.76 -3.66
CA ALA A 27 0.06 -11.18 -3.23
C ALA A 27 -1.06 -10.69 -4.19
N LEU A 28 -0.94 -9.49 -4.78
CA LEU A 28 -1.92 -8.95 -5.75
C LEU A 28 -1.65 -9.35 -7.19
N GLY A 29 -0.37 -9.50 -7.57
CA GLY A 29 0.08 -9.61 -8.95
C GLY A 29 0.05 -8.28 -9.71
N PHE A 30 0.56 -8.29 -10.95
CA PHE A 30 0.61 -7.11 -11.82
C PHE A 30 -0.79 -6.53 -12.10
N TYR A 31 -1.74 -7.39 -12.44
CA TYR A 31 -3.12 -6.99 -12.75
C TYR A 31 -3.83 -6.40 -11.54
N GLY A 32 -3.73 -7.05 -10.37
CA GLY A 32 -4.35 -6.55 -9.15
C GLY A 32 -3.75 -5.23 -8.67
N THR A 33 -2.46 -5.00 -8.93
CA THR A 33 -1.75 -3.79 -8.47
C THR A 33 -1.97 -2.58 -9.38
N TYR A 34 -1.91 -2.76 -10.70
CA TYR A 34 -1.93 -1.64 -11.66
C TYR A 34 -3.20 -1.54 -12.49
N LEU A 35 -3.86 -2.67 -12.77
CA LEU A 35 -4.99 -2.73 -13.71
C LEU A 35 -6.34 -2.84 -12.99
N GLY A 36 -6.35 -3.22 -11.70
CA GLY A 36 -7.47 -3.60 -10.84
C GLY A 36 -8.89 -3.26 -11.34
N ASP A 37 -9.61 -2.47 -10.55
CA ASP A 37 -11.03 -2.20 -10.80
C ASP A 37 -11.24 -1.23 -11.98
N HIS A 38 -10.19 -0.51 -12.40
CA HIS A 38 -10.24 0.47 -13.50
C HIS A 38 -10.46 -0.18 -14.88
N PHE A 39 -9.96 -1.41 -15.08
CA PHE A 39 -10.18 -2.18 -16.31
C PHE A 39 -11.22 -3.30 -16.14
N GLY A 40 -11.93 -3.34 -15.00
CA GLY A 40 -12.92 -4.39 -14.71
C GLY A 40 -12.32 -5.77 -14.47
N ILE A 41 -10.99 -5.89 -14.36
CA ILE A 41 -10.28 -7.13 -14.01
C ILE A 41 -10.26 -7.24 -12.47
N LEU A 42 -11.44 -7.52 -11.94
CA LEU A 42 -11.68 -7.64 -10.51
C LEU A 42 -11.19 -8.98 -9.98
N LYS A 43 -10.25 -8.94 -9.03
CA LYS A 43 -9.84 -10.13 -8.28
C LYS A 43 -11.04 -10.67 -7.51
N GLU A 44 -11.32 -11.97 -7.63
CA GLU A 44 -12.57 -12.57 -7.13
C GLU A 44 -12.80 -12.37 -5.62
N GLN A 45 -11.72 -12.31 -4.86
CA GLN A 45 -11.75 -12.13 -3.41
C GLN A 45 -10.64 -11.17 -2.98
N ARG A 46 -10.91 -10.39 -1.93
CA ARG A 46 -9.87 -9.59 -1.26
C ARG A 46 -8.78 -10.52 -0.76
N VAL A 47 -7.53 -10.13 -1.00
CA VAL A 47 -6.38 -10.88 -0.52
C VAL A 47 -6.31 -10.71 1.00
N THR A 48 -6.45 -11.80 1.74
CA THR A 48 -6.36 -11.84 3.21
C THR A 48 -5.04 -12.41 3.69
N GLN A 49 -4.10 -12.67 2.77
CA GLN A 49 -2.78 -13.20 3.07
C GLN A 49 -1.83 -12.07 3.45
N PHE A 50 -0.72 -12.39 4.12
CA PHE A 50 0.33 -11.40 4.39
C PHE A 50 0.77 -10.69 3.10
N PRO A 51 0.93 -9.36 3.11
CA PRO A 51 0.85 -8.42 4.25
C PRO A 51 -0.54 -7.85 4.58
N PHE A 52 -1.58 -8.22 3.84
CA PHE A 52 -2.94 -7.68 3.97
C PHE A 52 -3.71 -8.14 5.21
N ASN A 53 -3.23 -9.19 5.90
CA ASN A 53 -3.78 -9.60 7.20
C ASN A 53 -3.33 -8.72 8.37
N VAL A 54 -2.25 -7.94 8.21
CA VAL A 54 -1.70 -7.06 9.25
C VAL A 54 -2.04 -5.60 8.96
N LEU A 55 -2.03 -5.20 7.69
CA LEU A 55 -2.27 -3.84 7.24
C LEU A 55 -3.32 -3.85 6.12
N ASP A 56 -4.26 -2.92 6.13
CA ASP A 56 -5.24 -2.78 5.05
C ASP A 56 -4.57 -2.44 3.71
N ASP A 57 -3.59 -1.53 3.75
CA ASP A 57 -3.01 -0.88 2.58
C ASP A 57 -1.45 -0.95 2.59
N PRO A 58 -0.88 -2.18 2.59
CA PRO A 58 0.54 -2.42 2.81
C PRO A 58 1.45 -1.79 1.74
N MET A 59 0.99 -1.62 0.50
CA MET A 59 1.75 -0.89 -0.53
C MET A 59 1.94 0.58 -0.17
N TYR A 60 0.88 1.26 0.27
CA TYR A 60 0.92 2.68 0.60
C TYR A 60 1.79 2.94 1.84
N VAL A 61 1.65 2.09 2.86
CA VAL A 61 2.49 2.14 4.06
C VAL A 61 3.95 1.82 3.73
N GLY A 62 4.19 0.75 2.96
CA GLY A 62 5.53 0.36 2.55
C GLY A 62 6.23 1.43 1.73
N SER A 63 5.54 2.05 0.76
CA SER A 63 6.06 3.17 -0.03
C SER A 63 6.41 4.38 0.85
N THR A 64 5.54 4.74 1.79
CA THR A 64 5.81 5.82 2.74
C THR A 64 7.07 5.56 3.56
N LEU A 65 7.26 4.32 4.03
CA LEU A 65 8.48 3.92 4.74
C LEU A 65 9.73 4.02 3.84
N CYS A 66 9.62 3.70 2.54
CA CYS A 66 10.73 3.91 1.60
C CYS A 66 11.10 5.40 1.50
N PHE A 67 10.13 6.32 1.41
CA PHE A 67 10.40 7.75 1.40
C PHE A 67 11.03 8.24 2.72
N VAL A 68 10.53 7.77 3.87
CA VAL A 68 11.12 8.09 5.19
C VAL A 68 12.54 7.54 5.32
N GLY A 69 12.78 6.29 4.94
CA GLY A 69 14.10 5.67 4.96
C GLY A 69 15.10 6.42 4.07
N ALA A 70 14.69 6.80 2.87
CA ALA A 70 15.51 7.63 1.98
C ALA A 70 15.77 9.03 2.57
N ALA A 71 14.76 9.68 3.15
CA ALA A 71 14.94 10.98 3.78
C ALA A 71 15.97 10.95 4.94
N LEU A 72 15.92 9.89 5.75
CA LEU A 72 16.88 9.65 6.82
C LEU A 72 18.27 9.32 6.29
N TRP A 73 18.37 8.56 5.19
CA TRP A 73 19.63 8.25 4.51
C TRP A 73 20.37 9.49 4.02
N TYR A 74 19.65 10.43 3.40
CA TYR A 74 20.22 11.67 2.87
C TYR A 74 20.42 12.75 3.94
N GLU A 75 20.02 12.50 5.19
CA GLU A 75 20.11 13.43 6.33
C GLU A 75 19.50 14.82 6.02
N ARG A 76 18.44 14.87 5.19
CA ARG A 76 17.77 16.12 4.81
C ARG A 76 16.40 16.25 5.46
N PRO A 77 16.13 17.31 6.25
CA PRO A 77 14.82 17.52 6.87
C PRO A 77 13.71 17.74 5.81
N VAL A 78 14.07 18.29 4.65
CA VAL A 78 13.16 18.45 3.50
C VAL A 78 12.64 17.08 3.03
N GLY A 79 13.45 16.03 3.11
CA GLY A 79 13.02 14.67 2.75
C GLY A 79 11.86 14.20 3.62
N LEU A 80 11.87 14.52 4.92
CA LEU A 80 10.78 14.14 5.83
C LEU A 80 9.48 14.90 5.52
N LEU A 81 9.58 16.16 5.11
CA LEU A 81 8.41 16.93 4.65
C LEU A 81 7.81 16.33 3.37
N VAL A 82 8.65 15.88 2.44
CA VAL A 82 8.18 15.15 1.24
C VAL A 82 7.52 13.84 1.65
N SER A 83 8.10 13.07 2.57
CA SER A 83 7.49 11.83 3.06
C SER A 83 6.12 12.07 3.72
N LEU A 84 5.97 13.15 4.49
CA LEU A 84 4.70 13.55 5.08
C LEU A 84 3.68 13.96 4.02
N TYR A 85 4.10 14.72 3.02
CA TYR A 85 3.25 15.10 1.89
C TYR A 85 2.74 13.86 1.12
N VAL A 86 3.63 12.90 0.86
CA VAL A 86 3.27 11.63 0.21
C VAL A 86 2.29 10.83 1.07
N ALA A 87 2.55 10.71 2.38
CA ALA A 87 1.63 10.04 3.31
C ALA A 87 0.25 10.70 3.32
N PHE A 88 0.18 12.02 3.27
CA PHE A 88 -1.07 12.76 3.17
C PHE A 88 -1.79 12.50 1.84
N ALA A 89 -1.06 12.53 0.71
CA ALA A 89 -1.64 12.20 -0.59
C ALA A 89 -2.22 10.78 -0.62
N TYR A 90 -1.52 9.80 -0.02
CA TYR A 90 -2.02 8.44 0.13
C TYR A 90 -3.25 8.34 1.02
N TYR A 91 -3.29 9.07 2.13
CA TYR A 91 -4.47 9.13 2.99
C TYR A 91 -5.70 9.65 2.23
N VAL A 92 -5.52 10.71 1.43
CA VAL A 92 -6.59 11.25 0.60
C VAL A 92 -7.01 10.24 -0.47
N ALA A 93 -6.06 9.61 -1.17
CA ALA A 93 -6.35 8.62 -2.21
C ALA A 93 -7.15 7.42 -1.66
N LEU A 94 -6.73 6.87 -0.51
CA LEU A 94 -7.42 5.75 0.15
C LEU A 94 -8.85 6.08 0.54
N LYS A 95 -9.15 7.36 0.83
CA LYS A 95 -10.51 7.80 1.15
C LYS A 95 -11.46 7.70 -0.04
N PHE A 96 -10.94 7.78 -1.26
CA PHE A 96 -11.71 7.57 -2.50
C PHE A 96 -11.67 6.11 -2.97
N GLU A 97 -10.55 5.42 -2.80
CA GLU A 97 -10.37 4.04 -3.25
C GLU A 97 -11.20 3.05 -2.44
N LYS A 98 -11.15 3.13 -1.09
CA LYS A 98 -11.89 2.21 -0.21
C LYS A 98 -13.40 2.15 -0.48
N PRO A 99 -14.14 3.27 -0.60
CA PRO A 99 -15.57 3.21 -0.90
C PRO A 99 -15.87 2.67 -2.29
N PHE A 100 -15.02 2.97 -3.28
CA PHE A 100 -15.18 2.43 -4.64
C PHE A 100 -15.01 0.91 -4.65
N THR A 101 -13.90 0.40 -4.09
CA THR A 101 -13.64 -1.05 -4.01
C THR A 101 -14.71 -1.77 -3.20
N ASN A 102 -15.17 -1.21 -2.07
CA ASN A 102 -16.28 -1.78 -1.28
C ASN A 102 -17.55 -1.91 -2.13
N MET A 103 -17.94 -0.85 -2.85
CA MET A 103 -19.14 -0.85 -3.69
C MET A 103 -19.07 -1.92 -4.79
N VAL A 104 -17.90 -2.10 -5.42
CA VAL A 104 -17.73 -3.10 -6.48
C VAL A 104 -17.83 -4.53 -5.93
N TYR A 105 -17.21 -4.83 -4.79
CA TYR A 105 -17.34 -6.14 -4.14
C TYR A 105 -18.77 -6.41 -3.63
N GLU A 106 -19.47 -5.40 -3.10
CA GLU A 106 -20.87 -5.53 -2.68
C GLU A 106 -21.83 -5.81 -3.85
N ASN A 107 -21.64 -5.11 -4.98
CA ASN A 107 -22.44 -5.32 -6.18
C ASN A 107 -22.24 -6.74 -6.73
N ARG A 108 -21.00 -7.23 -6.74
CA ARG A 108 -20.71 -8.62 -7.15
C ARG A 108 -21.37 -9.64 -6.23
N ASN A 109 -21.30 -9.46 -4.92
CA ASN A 109 -21.96 -10.35 -3.95
C ASN A 109 -23.49 -10.36 -4.13
N ARG A 110 -24.11 -9.21 -4.42
CA ARG A 110 -25.53 -9.12 -4.77
C ARG A 110 -25.88 -9.86 -6.06
N SER A 111 -25.11 -9.66 -7.14
CA SER A 111 -25.34 -10.34 -8.42
C SER A 111 -25.13 -11.86 -8.33
N ALA A 112 -24.12 -12.32 -7.57
CA ALA A 112 -23.89 -13.74 -7.34
C ALA A 112 -25.03 -14.39 -6.53
N LYS A 113 -25.58 -13.68 -5.53
CA LYS A 113 -26.73 -14.14 -4.77
C LYS A 113 -28.01 -14.19 -5.61
N SER A 114 -28.23 -13.21 -6.49
CA SER A 114 -29.39 -13.16 -7.39
C SER A 114 -29.38 -14.26 -8.46
N LYS A 115 -28.21 -14.71 -8.92
CA LYS A 115 -28.08 -15.82 -9.89
C LYS A 115 -28.31 -17.21 -9.27
N ARG A 116 -28.38 -17.28 -7.94
CA ARG A 116 -28.53 -18.54 -7.19
C ARG A 116 -29.98 -18.86 -6.81
N TRP A 117 -30.93 -18.04 -7.27
CA TRP A 117 -32.37 -18.24 -7.14
C TRP A 117 -32.96 -18.46 -8.53
#